data_AF-A0A0F6QHW2-F1
#
_entry.id   AF-A0A0F6QHW2-F1
#
_cell.length_a   1.000
_cell.length_b   1.000
_cell.length_c   1.000
_cell.angle_alpha   90.00
_cell.angle_beta   90.00
_cell.angle_gamma   90.00
#
_symmetry.space_group_name_H-M   'P 1'
#
loop_
_entity.id
_entity.type
_entity.pdbx_description
1 polymer ?
#
loop_
_entity_poly.entity_id
_entity_poly.type
_entity_poly.pdbx_seq_one_letter_code
_entity_poly.pdbx_strand_id
1 'polypeptide(L)'
;MIVNKLNGKCYVGSSRSIKTRLYNYFNLALAAAQKGRPISSAIIKYGLVNFAFIVLEKVDLNVHNLEERETFWIQLIKPEYNAVKEAARNIGVPHLQDTKLRISKSRSSASVYIYDEFKTLLVIVPSLRSLAVQLGSSSISIALKRAMADKSLFRSSWYISNQLFNENDKPLMEVDSIEYMSLIEKMKSQKHIRKAIFVFKDGEFLQKYDGILAAAKALNISHDTIRSNIEKNTTYNGYLFSYHRSN
;
A
#
# COMPACT_ATOMS: atom_id res chain seq x y z
N MET A 1 33.32 1.40 6.85
CA MET A 1 33.86 2.69 7.32
C MET A 1 34.55 3.42 6.17
N ILE A 2 34.47 4.73 6.14
CA ILE A 2 35.19 5.61 5.21
C ILE A 2 36.02 6.58 6.06
N VAL A 3 37.34 6.60 5.90
CA VAL A 3 38.25 7.44 6.71
C VAL A 3 38.96 8.47 5.83
N ASN A 4 39.06 9.70 6.32
CA ASN A 4 39.86 10.75 5.70
C ASN A 4 41.32 10.62 6.19
N LYS A 5 42.23 10.32 5.26
CA LYS A 5 43.66 10.12 5.55
C LYS A 5 44.36 11.40 6.04
N LEU A 6 43.81 12.58 5.74
CA LEU A 6 44.43 13.86 6.10
C LEU A 6 44.19 14.25 7.55
N ASN A 7 43.05 13.87 8.14
CA ASN A 7 42.66 14.33 9.47
C ASN A 7 42.17 13.21 10.39
N GLY A 8 42.21 11.95 9.96
CA GLY A 8 41.78 10.78 10.73
C GLY A 8 40.26 10.65 10.92
N LYS A 9 39.48 11.68 10.57
CA LYS A 9 38.03 11.69 10.78
C LYS A 9 37.35 10.66 9.89
N CYS A 10 36.26 10.06 10.38
CA CYS A 10 35.65 8.94 9.68
C CYS A 10 34.11 8.97 9.66
N TYR A 11 33.56 8.10 8.81
CA TYR A 11 32.15 7.78 8.66
C TYR A 11 31.95 6.26 8.78
N VAL A 12 30.99 5.85 9.59
CA VAL A 12 30.56 4.45 9.74
C VAL A 12 29.20 4.28 9.08
N GLY A 13 29.02 3.18 8.35
CA GLY A 13 27.73 2.82 7.76
C GLY A 13 27.68 1.34 7.35
N SER A 14 26.49 0.74 7.39
CA SER A 14 26.26 -0.66 6.98
C SER A 14 25.73 -0.75 5.55
N SER A 15 25.97 -1.83 4.82
CA SER A 15 25.39 -2.04 3.48
C SER A 15 25.24 -3.53 3.16
N ARG A 16 24.12 -3.89 2.50
CA ARG A 16 23.94 -5.22 1.89
C ARG A 16 24.74 -5.38 0.59
N SER A 17 25.08 -4.28 -0.06
CA SER A 17 25.88 -4.25 -1.29
C SER A 17 26.99 -3.22 -1.16
N ILE A 18 28.24 -3.69 -1.04
CA ILE A 18 29.43 -2.82 -0.99
C ILE A 18 29.58 -2.06 -2.31
N LYS A 19 29.30 -2.70 -3.45
CA LYS A 19 29.36 -2.07 -4.78
C LYS A 19 28.47 -0.83 -4.87
N THR A 20 27.21 -0.95 -4.45
CA THR A 20 26.25 0.17 -4.45
C THR A 20 26.69 1.28 -3.49
N ARG A 21 27.23 0.89 -2.33
CA ARG A 21 27.71 1.83 -1.31
C ARG A 21 28.91 2.65 -1.81
N LEU A 22 29.88 2.00 -2.44
CA LEU A 22 31.03 2.66 -3.02
C LEU A 22 30.59 3.59 -4.16
N TYR A 23 29.71 3.14 -5.05
CA TYR A 23 29.20 3.97 -6.13
C TYR A 23 28.58 5.29 -5.63
N ASN A 24 27.80 5.25 -4.54
CA ASN A 24 27.14 6.44 -4.00
C ASN A 24 28.09 7.47 -3.38
N TYR A 25 29.25 7.05 -2.85
CA TYR A 25 30.20 7.95 -2.19
C TYR A 25 31.38 8.32 -3.09
N PHE A 26 31.78 7.44 -4.00
CA PHE A 26 32.93 7.62 -4.89
C PHE A 26 32.52 8.20 -6.27
N ASN A 27 31.24 8.50 -6.47
CA ASN A 27 30.76 9.30 -7.60
C ASN A 27 30.55 10.75 -7.14
N LEU A 28 31.43 11.66 -7.59
CA LEU A 28 31.42 13.07 -7.19
C LEU A 28 30.11 13.80 -7.55
N ALA A 29 29.48 13.46 -8.68
CA ALA A 29 28.21 14.05 -9.07
C ALA A 29 27.08 13.64 -8.09
N LEU A 30 27.09 12.39 -7.62
CA LEU A 30 26.14 11.91 -6.62
C LEU A 30 26.43 12.45 -5.22
N ALA A 31 27.71 12.60 -4.86
CA ALA A 31 28.11 13.25 -3.62
C ALA A 31 27.65 14.71 -3.59
N ALA A 32 27.78 15.42 -4.71
CA ALA A 32 27.32 16.81 -4.87
C ALA A 32 25.79 16.94 -4.84
N ALA A 33 25.05 15.93 -5.32
CA ALA A 33 23.59 15.89 -5.23
C ALA A 33 23.08 15.63 -3.79
N GLN A 34 23.87 14.97 -2.94
CA GLN A 34 23.55 14.67 -1.54
C GLN A 34 23.98 15.80 -0.59
N LYS A 35 23.58 17.04 -0.89
CA LYS A 35 23.88 18.22 -0.06
C LYS A 35 23.37 18.01 1.38
N GLY A 36 24.16 18.43 2.36
CA GLY A 36 23.81 18.36 3.79
C GLY A 36 24.33 17.12 4.54
N ARG A 37 24.94 16.14 3.87
CA ARG A 37 25.64 15.03 4.55
C ARG A 37 27.08 15.42 4.90
N PRO A 38 27.52 15.30 6.17
CA PRO A 38 28.89 15.67 6.56
C PRO A 38 29.97 14.92 5.77
N ILE A 39 29.79 13.61 5.55
CA ILE A 39 30.73 12.80 4.75
C ILE A 39 30.80 13.24 3.28
N SER A 40 29.67 13.54 2.64
CA SER A 40 29.65 14.02 1.25
C SER A 40 30.34 15.37 1.12
N SER A 41 30.11 16.27 2.08
CA SER A 41 30.76 17.57 2.13
C SER A 41 32.26 17.45 2.34
N ALA A 42 32.70 16.50 3.17
CA ALA A 42 34.11 16.21 3.39
C ALA A 42 34.78 15.62 2.14
N ILE A 43 34.12 14.69 1.42
CA ILE A 43 34.64 14.11 0.18
C ILE A 43 34.84 15.19 -0.89
N ILE A 44 33.88 16.10 -1.05
CA ILE A 44 33.99 17.22 -1.99
C ILE A 44 35.12 18.17 -1.57
N LYS A 45 35.23 18.49 -0.28
CA LYS A 45 36.23 19.43 0.24
C LYS A 45 37.66 18.91 0.15
N TYR A 46 37.89 17.66 0.53
CA TYR A 46 39.24 17.10 0.66
C TYR A 46 39.66 16.23 -0.54
N GLY A 47 38.74 15.96 -1.47
CA GLY A 47 39.00 15.12 -2.64
C GLY A 47 38.97 13.63 -2.31
N LEU A 48 38.42 12.85 -3.23
CA LEU A 48 38.17 11.42 -3.04
C LEU A 48 39.44 10.60 -2.80
N VAL A 49 40.55 10.99 -3.42
CA VAL A 49 41.87 10.35 -3.28
C VAL A 49 42.38 10.33 -1.83
N ASN A 50 41.85 11.23 -1.00
CA ASN A 50 42.22 11.35 0.41
C ASN A 50 41.33 10.51 1.34
N PHE A 51 40.43 9.69 0.80
CA PHE A 51 39.61 8.77 1.58
C PHE A 51 39.98 7.32 1.34
N ALA A 52 39.84 6.49 2.38
CA ALA A 52 39.99 5.04 2.30
C ALA A 52 38.72 4.34 2.80
N PHE A 53 38.38 3.21 2.18
CA PHE A 53 37.25 2.37 2.59
C PHE A 53 37.76 1.15 3.37
N ILE A 54 37.18 0.91 4.54
CA ILE A 54 37.57 -0.17 5.47
C ILE A 54 36.32 -0.96 5.85
N VAL A 55 36.37 -2.29 5.70
CA VAL A 55 35.32 -3.20 6.19
C VAL A 55 35.60 -3.49 7.67
N LEU A 56 34.69 -3.07 8.54
CA LEU A 56 34.80 -3.29 9.99
C LEU A 56 34.36 -4.70 10.40
N GLU A 57 33.28 -5.18 9.78
CA GLU A 57 32.63 -6.44 10.14
C GLU A 57 31.89 -7.00 8.91
N LYS A 58 31.93 -8.32 8.73
CA LYS A 58 31.03 -9.05 7.84
C LYS A 58 29.93 -9.67 8.70
N VAL A 59 28.67 -9.34 8.38
CA VAL A 59 27.50 -9.70 9.20
C VAL A 59 26.68 -10.78 8.50
N ASP A 60 26.34 -11.85 9.22
CA ASP A 60 25.33 -12.81 8.77
C ASP A 60 23.93 -12.20 8.99
N LEU A 61 23.23 -11.94 7.89
CA LEU A 61 21.90 -11.31 7.89
C LEU A 61 20.80 -12.23 8.41
N ASN A 62 21.07 -13.52 8.60
CA ASN A 62 20.13 -14.46 9.23
C ASN A 62 20.15 -14.36 10.77
N VAL A 63 21.25 -13.85 11.32
CA VAL A 63 21.50 -13.82 12.77
C VAL A 63 21.47 -12.39 13.33
N HIS A 64 21.88 -11.41 12.53
CA HIS A 64 22.09 -10.04 13.00
C HIS A 64 21.45 -8.99 12.11
N ASN A 65 20.92 -7.94 12.76
CA ASN A 65 20.39 -6.75 12.12
C ASN A 65 21.54 -5.75 11.80
N LEU A 66 21.57 -5.22 10.57
CA LEU A 66 22.64 -4.33 10.12
C LEU A 66 22.66 -2.99 10.87
N GLU A 67 21.48 -2.44 11.19
CA GLU A 67 21.32 -1.19 11.92
C GLU A 67 21.84 -1.30 13.36
N GLU A 68 21.66 -2.47 14.01
CA GLU A 68 22.21 -2.74 15.35
C GLU A 68 23.74 -2.76 15.32
N ARG A 69 24.33 -3.48 14.35
CA ARG A 69 25.78 -3.54 14.19
C ARG A 69 26.38 -2.20 13.79
N GLU A 70 25.70 -1.43 12.92
CA GLU A 70 26.11 -0.07 12.59
C GLU A 70 26.10 0.84 13.82
N THR A 71 25.05 0.77 14.64
CA THR A 71 24.95 1.53 15.88
C THR A 71 26.05 1.17 16.86
N PHE A 72 26.34 -0.12 17.04
CA PHE A 72 27.47 -0.60 17.86
C PHE A 72 28.79 0.06 17.43
N TRP A 73 29.10 0.04 16.12
CA TRP A 73 30.32 0.65 15.62
C TRP A 73 30.33 2.18 15.71
N ILE A 74 29.20 2.86 15.51
CA ILE A 74 29.10 4.32 15.70
C ILE A 74 29.36 4.68 17.16
N GLN A 75 28.76 3.96 18.11
CA GLN A 75 28.94 4.23 19.54
C GLN A 75 30.37 3.97 20.00
N LEU A 76 31.00 2.92 19.47
CA LEU A 76 32.38 2.56 19.78
C LEU A 76 33.39 3.55 19.18
N ILE A 77 33.24 3.90 17.90
CA ILE A 77 34.22 4.71 17.15
C ILE A 77 33.98 6.22 17.33
N LYS A 78 32.73 6.63 17.55
CA LYS A 78 32.29 8.04 17.61
C LYS A 78 32.70 8.86 16.37
N PRO A 79 32.35 8.41 15.15
CA PRO A 79 32.76 9.02 13.89
C PRO A 79 32.21 10.45 13.71
N GLU A 80 33.06 11.37 13.27
CA GLU A 80 32.76 12.79 13.13
C GLU A 80 31.88 13.12 11.92
N TYR A 81 31.88 12.26 10.91
CA TYR A 81 31.10 12.47 9.70
C TYR A 81 29.71 11.79 9.75
N ASN A 82 29.37 11.09 10.84
CA ASN A 82 28.02 10.62 11.09
C ASN A 82 27.19 11.75 11.70
N ALA A 83 26.08 12.13 11.06
CA ALA A 83 25.20 13.19 11.56
C ALA A 83 24.41 12.79 12.83
N VAL A 84 24.27 11.48 13.07
CA VAL A 84 23.51 10.89 14.18
C VAL A 84 24.41 9.92 14.96
N LYS A 85 24.22 9.88 16.28
CA LYS A 85 25.02 9.05 17.22
C LYS A 85 24.58 7.58 17.25
N GLU A 86 23.48 7.26 16.59
CA GLU A 86 23.00 5.90 16.39
C GLU A 86 22.67 5.76 14.90
N ALA A 87 22.83 4.56 14.34
CA ALA A 87 22.26 4.32 13.02
C ALA A 87 20.77 4.63 13.14
N ALA A 88 20.19 5.35 12.18
CA ALA A 88 18.77 5.62 12.22
C ALA A 88 18.06 4.27 12.34
N ARG A 89 17.55 3.95 13.54
CA ARG A 89 16.68 2.81 13.68
C ARG A 89 15.54 3.13 12.75
N ASN A 90 15.36 2.34 11.70
CA ASN A 90 14.05 2.17 11.09
C ASN A 90 13.14 1.42 12.10
N ILE A 91 13.17 1.76 13.39
CA ILE A 91 11.94 1.75 14.15
C ILE A 91 11.13 2.78 13.38
N GLY A 92 10.19 2.30 12.58
CA GLY A 92 9.13 3.17 12.11
C GLY A 92 8.61 3.82 13.38
N VAL A 93 9.00 5.08 13.61
CA VAL A 93 8.32 5.96 14.54
C VAL A 93 6.87 5.68 14.20
N PRO A 94 6.06 5.09 15.10
CA PRO A 94 4.66 4.89 14.81
C PRO A 94 4.18 6.29 14.51
N HIS A 95 4.01 6.58 13.22
CA HIS A 95 3.74 7.92 12.78
C HIS A 95 2.55 8.36 13.61
N LEU A 96 2.71 9.41 14.42
CA LEU A 96 1.58 10.14 14.97
C LEU A 96 0.58 10.23 13.83
N GLN A 97 -0.65 9.77 14.06
CA GLN A 97 -1.64 9.54 13.00
C GLN A 97 -1.73 10.75 12.04
N ASP A 98 -1.50 11.96 12.56
CA ASP A 98 -1.36 13.22 11.82
C ASP A 98 -0.26 13.26 10.74
N THR A 99 0.93 12.72 10.98
CA THR A 99 2.03 12.74 10.00
C THR A 99 1.79 11.70 8.90
N LYS A 100 1.18 10.55 9.23
CA LYS A 100 0.70 9.57 8.25
C LYS A 100 -0.39 10.18 7.35
N LEU A 101 -1.33 10.92 7.94
CA LEU A 101 -2.38 11.65 7.22
C LEU A 101 -1.82 12.77 6.33
N ARG A 102 -0.80 13.52 6.79
CA ARG A 102 -0.16 14.58 5.98
C ARG A 102 0.66 14.00 4.81
N ILE A 103 1.36 12.90 5.03
CA ILE A 103 2.14 12.24 3.97
C ILE A 103 1.22 11.53 2.97
N SER A 104 0.13 10.87 3.41
CA SER A 104 -0.86 10.24 2.52
C SER A 104 -1.62 11.26 1.66
N LYS A 105 -1.85 12.47 2.17
CA LYS A 105 -2.41 13.59 1.39
C LYS A 105 -1.46 14.13 0.32
N SER A 106 -0.14 14.01 0.48
CA SER A 106 0.85 14.71 -0.37
C SER A 106 1.44 13.90 -1.53
N ARG A 107 1.40 12.56 -1.47
CA ARG A 107 1.84 11.67 -2.55
C ARG A 107 0.72 10.70 -2.83
N SER A 108 0.20 10.67 -4.06
CA SER A 108 -0.58 9.66 -4.81
C SER A 108 -0.91 8.27 -4.21
N SER A 109 -1.09 8.17 -2.89
CA SER A 109 -1.24 7.01 -2.02
C SER A 109 -2.19 7.40 -0.88
N ALA A 110 -3.34 7.94 -1.27
CA ALA A 110 -4.46 8.09 -0.37
C ALA A 110 -4.86 6.69 0.14
N SER A 111 -5.16 6.61 1.44
CA SER A 111 -5.76 5.43 2.03
C SER A 111 -7.02 5.03 1.26
N VAL A 112 -7.27 3.74 1.18
CA VAL A 112 -8.43 3.20 0.49
C VAL A 112 -9.32 2.51 1.50
N TYR A 113 -10.60 2.83 1.44
CA TYR A 113 -11.63 2.33 2.33
C TYR A 113 -12.39 1.22 1.59
N ILE A 114 -12.47 0.05 2.21
CA ILE A 114 -13.21 -1.10 1.67
C ILE A 114 -14.46 -1.28 2.51
N TYR A 115 -15.61 -1.28 1.85
CA TYR A 115 -16.90 -1.49 2.48
C TYR A 115 -17.54 -2.78 1.96
N ASP A 116 -18.46 -3.34 2.73
CA ASP A 116 -19.36 -4.40 2.23
C ASP A 116 -20.45 -3.81 1.31
N GLU A 117 -21.39 -4.67 0.89
CA GLU A 117 -22.51 -4.28 0.03
C GLU A 117 -23.55 -3.36 0.73
N PHE A 118 -23.54 -3.30 2.07
CA PHE A 118 -24.38 -2.42 2.89
C PHE A 118 -23.69 -1.11 3.27
N LYS A 119 -22.48 -0.87 2.76
CA LYS A 119 -21.65 0.29 3.08
C LYS A 119 -21.15 0.31 4.54
N THR A 120 -20.99 -0.87 5.16
CA THR A 120 -20.27 -1.02 6.44
C THR A 120 -18.77 -1.00 6.18
N LEU A 121 -18.01 -0.17 6.89
CA LEU A 121 -16.56 -0.07 6.71
C LEU A 121 -15.86 -1.34 7.22
N LEU A 122 -15.29 -2.12 6.30
CA LEU A 122 -14.58 -3.35 6.65
C LEU A 122 -13.15 -3.04 7.10
N VAL A 123 -12.37 -2.39 6.24
CA VAL A 123 -10.94 -2.18 6.47
C VAL A 123 -10.45 -0.91 5.75
N ILE A 124 -9.42 -0.28 6.32
CA ILE A 124 -8.70 0.83 5.70
C ILE A 124 -7.32 0.33 5.26
N VAL A 125 -7.04 0.33 3.96
CA VAL A 125 -5.75 -0.13 3.43
C VAL A 125 -4.84 1.05 3.05
N PRO A 126 -3.50 0.89 3.12
CA PRO A 126 -2.59 2.02 2.96
C PRO A 126 -2.57 2.63 1.55
N SER A 127 -2.82 1.83 0.51
CA SER A 127 -2.89 2.34 -0.87
C SER A 127 -3.61 1.39 -1.81
N LEU A 128 -4.18 1.96 -2.88
CA LEU A 128 -4.82 1.21 -3.95
C LEU A 128 -3.86 0.23 -4.66
N ARG A 129 -2.59 0.63 -4.81
CA ARG A 129 -1.58 -0.22 -5.46
C ARG A 129 -1.23 -1.44 -4.62
N SER A 130 -1.13 -1.27 -3.30
CA SER A 130 -0.90 -2.39 -2.36
C SER A 130 -2.05 -3.40 -2.43
N LEU A 131 -3.30 -2.91 -2.37
CA LEU A 131 -4.48 -3.76 -2.55
C LEU A 131 -4.46 -4.50 -3.89
N ALA A 132 -4.16 -3.80 -4.99
CA ALA A 132 -4.10 -4.42 -6.31
C ALA A 132 -3.07 -5.57 -6.38
N VAL A 133 -1.88 -5.36 -5.80
CA VAL A 133 -0.83 -6.39 -5.75
C VAL A 133 -1.27 -7.59 -4.92
N GLN A 134 -1.88 -7.39 -3.74
CA GLN A 134 -2.40 -8.49 -2.92
C GLN A 134 -3.51 -9.26 -3.63
N LEU A 135 -4.33 -8.59 -4.44
CA LEU A 135 -5.36 -9.23 -5.28
C LEU A 135 -4.78 -9.97 -6.50
N GLY A 136 -3.47 -9.86 -6.74
CA GLY A 136 -2.70 -10.66 -7.69
C GLY A 136 -1.84 -9.88 -8.68
N SER A 137 -2.14 -8.60 -8.96
CA SER A 137 -1.34 -7.79 -9.89
C SER A 137 -1.64 -6.30 -9.77
N SER A 138 -0.61 -5.46 -9.94
CA SER A 138 -0.76 -4.01 -9.97
C SER A 138 -1.73 -3.49 -11.05
N SER A 139 -1.98 -4.25 -12.13
CA SER A 139 -2.95 -3.88 -13.17
C SER A 139 -4.39 -3.86 -12.69
N ILE A 140 -4.71 -4.56 -11.59
CA ILE A 140 -6.05 -4.55 -10.95
C ILE A 140 -6.43 -3.15 -10.47
N SER A 141 -5.45 -2.26 -10.25
CA SER A 141 -5.69 -0.86 -9.89
C SER A 141 -6.60 -0.13 -10.89
N ILE A 142 -6.61 -0.52 -12.17
CA ILE A 142 -7.49 0.06 -13.19
C ILE A 142 -8.96 -0.29 -12.89
N ALA A 143 -9.22 -1.56 -12.57
CA ALA A 143 -10.58 -2.02 -12.24
C ALA A 143 -11.08 -1.41 -10.92
N LEU A 144 -10.21 -1.31 -9.91
CA LEU A 144 -10.54 -0.65 -8.65
C LEU A 144 -10.87 0.85 -8.87
N LYS A 145 -10.06 1.58 -9.65
CA LYS A 145 -10.33 2.99 -9.99
C LYS A 145 -11.66 3.18 -10.71
N ARG A 146 -12.01 2.29 -11.64
CA ARG A 146 -13.31 2.31 -12.32
C ARG A 146 -14.46 2.11 -11.33
N ALA A 147 -14.36 1.10 -10.46
CA ALA A 147 -15.38 0.86 -9.44
C ALA A 147 -15.58 2.08 -8.52
N MET A 148 -14.49 2.73 -8.10
CA MET A 148 -14.52 3.96 -7.32
C MET A 148 -15.22 5.12 -8.06
N ALA A 149 -14.84 5.36 -9.32
CA ALA A 149 -15.40 6.44 -10.13
C ALA A 149 -16.90 6.24 -10.40
N ASP A 150 -17.29 5.01 -10.69
CA ASP A 150 -18.68 4.63 -10.99
C ASP A 150 -19.52 4.42 -9.71
N LYS A 151 -18.89 4.53 -8.52
CA LYS A 151 -19.50 4.18 -7.22
C LYS A 151 -20.14 2.79 -7.22
N SER A 152 -19.54 1.85 -7.95
CA SER A 152 -20.06 0.49 -8.15
C SER A 152 -19.32 -0.54 -7.28
N LEU A 153 -19.94 -1.71 -7.09
CA LEU A 153 -19.35 -2.79 -6.32
C LEU A 153 -18.21 -3.47 -7.11
N PHE A 154 -16.99 -3.38 -6.62
CA PHE A 154 -15.87 -4.16 -7.11
C PHE A 154 -16.10 -5.64 -6.83
N ARG A 155 -15.95 -6.49 -7.87
CA ARG A 155 -16.28 -7.93 -7.82
C ARG A 155 -17.65 -8.19 -7.19
N SER A 156 -18.55 -7.22 -7.36
CA SER A 156 -19.95 -7.23 -6.93
C SER A 156 -20.23 -7.39 -5.44
N SER A 157 -19.24 -7.24 -4.57
CA SER A 157 -19.45 -7.38 -3.12
C SER A 157 -18.87 -6.24 -2.29
N TRP A 158 -17.97 -5.42 -2.85
CA TRP A 158 -17.28 -4.39 -2.07
C TRP A 158 -17.29 -3.04 -2.74
N TYR A 159 -17.69 -2.00 -2.00
CA TYR A 159 -17.37 -0.64 -2.42
C TYR A 159 -15.93 -0.33 -2.06
N ILE A 160 -15.26 0.34 -2.99
CA ILE A 160 -13.91 0.85 -2.80
C ILE A 160 -14.00 2.37 -2.87
N SER A 161 -13.40 3.07 -1.93
CA SER A 161 -13.44 4.53 -1.87
C SER A 161 -12.09 5.12 -1.45
N ASN A 162 -11.84 6.38 -1.82
CA ASN A 162 -10.72 7.19 -1.31
C ASN A 162 -11.19 8.19 -0.22
N GLN A 163 -12.47 8.13 0.15
CA GLN A 163 -13.10 8.97 1.17
C GLN A 163 -14.02 8.12 2.03
N LEU A 164 -14.17 8.51 3.30
CA LEU A 164 -15.14 7.90 4.19
C LEU A 164 -16.57 8.20 3.70
N PHE A 165 -17.47 7.23 3.81
CA PHE A 165 -18.90 7.47 3.68
C PHE A 165 -19.45 8.17 4.91
N ASN A 166 -19.02 7.78 6.13
CA ASN A 166 -19.29 8.54 7.35
C ASN A 166 -18.00 8.79 8.15
N GLU A 167 -17.86 9.98 8.72
CA GLU A 167 -16.67 10.38 9.49
C GLU A 167 -16.45 9.54 10.76
N ASN A 168 -17.53 8.95 11.29
CA ASN A 168 -17.52 8.12 12.49
C ASN A 168 -17.35 6.61 12.21
N ASP A 169 -17.26 6.21 10.94
CA ASP A 169 -17.09 4.79 10.59
C ASP A 169 -15.77 4.27 11.19
N LYS A 170 -15.84 3.15 11.90
CA LYS A 170 -14.67 2.42 12.40
C LYS A 170 -14.51 1.14 11.59
N PRO A 171 -13.28 0.78 11.16
CA PRO A 171 -13.05 -0.47 10.46
C PRO A 171 -13.37 -1.66 11.37
N LEU A 172 -14.01 -2.68 10.81
CA LEU A 172 -14.29 -3.94 11.50
C LEU A 172 -13.07 -4.85 11.62
N MET A 173 -12.04 -4.65 10.80
CA MET A 173 -10.80 -5.42 10.85
C MET A 173 -9.58 -4.54 10.56
N GLU A 174 -8.44 -4.98 11.06
CA GLU A 174 -7.13 -4.37 10.80
C GLU A 174 -6.44 -5.01 9.60
N VAL A 175 -5.54 -4.26 8.96
CA VAL A 175 -4.71 -4.80 7.88
C VAL A 175 -3.81 -5.91 8.45
N ASP A 176 -3.60 -6.94 7.64
CA ASP A 176 -2.81 -8.14 7.96
C ASP A 176 -3.39 -9.05 9.06
N SER A 177 -4.62 -8.80 9.53
CA SER A 177 -5.36 -9.73 10.38
C SER A 177 -5.81 -11.00 9.62
N ILE A 178 -6.23 -12.03 10.35
CA ILE A 178 -6.75 -13.27 9.75
C ILE A 178 -8.03 -12.98 8.93
N GLU A 179 -8.91 -12.12 9.45
CA GLU A 179 -10.13 -11.66 8.80
C GLU A 179 -9.80 -10.93 7.49
N TYR A 180 -8.76 -10.08 7.51
CA TYR A 180 -8.29 -9.38 6.32
C TYR A 180 -7.74 -10.34 5.26
N MET A 181 -6.95 -11.35 5.64
CA MET A 181 -6.47 -12.37 4.70
C MET A 181 -7.64 -13.16 4.09
N SER A 182 -8.64 -13.52 4.90
CA SER A 182 -9.88 -14.17 4.45
C SER A 182 -10.66 -13.29 3.47
N LEU A 183 -10.76 -11.99 3.74
CA LEU A 183 -11.36 -11.00 2.84
C LEU A 183 -10.63 -10.98 1.47
N ILE A 184 -9.30 -10.91 1.47
CA ILE A 184 -8.50 -10.89 0.22
C ILE A 184 -8.68 -12.18 -0.58
N GLU A 185 -8.69 -13.35 0.06
CA GLU A 185 -8.93 -14.63 -0.62
C GLU A 185 -10.35 -14.71 -1.19
N LYS A 186 -11.36 -14.24 -0.44
CA LYS A 186 -12.74 -14.12 -0.95
C LYS A 186 -12.82 -13.16 -2.13
N MET A 187 -12.11 -12.04 -2.10
CA MET A 187 -12.03 -11.14 -3.25
C MET A 187 -11.42 -11.87 -4.44
N LYS A 188 -10.31 -12.61 -4.28
CA LYS A 188 -9.64 -13.36 -5.36
C LYS A 188 -10.54 -14.41 -5.99
N SER A 189 -11.29 -15.17 -5.20
CA SER A 189 -12.19 -16.20 -5.72
C SER A 189 -13.30 -15.60 -6.60
N GLN A 190 -13.77 -14.39 -6.28
CA GLN A 190 -14.80 -13.65 -7.02
C GLN A 190 -14.27 -12.89 -8.26
N LYS A 191 -13.04 -13.14 -8.72
CA LYS A 191 -12.46 -12.43 -9.89
C LYS A 191 -13.28 -12.56 -11.19
N HIS A 192 -14.09 -13.60 -11.30
CA HIS A 192 -14.94 -13.88 -12.46
C HIS A 192 -16.24 -13.06 -12.47
N ILE A 193 -16.67 -12.55 -11.31
CA ILE A 193 -17.91 -11.78 -11.14
C ILE A 193 -17.64 -10.32 -11.50
N ARG A 194 -18.21 -9.86 -12.62
CA ARG A 194 -18.06 -8.47 -13.07
C ARG A 194 -19.17 -7.55 -12.58
N LYS A 195 -20.42 -8.01 -12.61
CA LYS A 195 -21.60 -7.20 -12.30
C LYS A 195 -22.77 -8.07 -11.86
N ALA A 196 -22.83 -8.40 -10.57
CA ALA A 196 -23.91 -9.17 -9.98
C ALA A 196 -25.23 -8.40 -10.00
N ILE A 197 -26.32 -9.14 -9.89
CA ILE A 197 -27.68 -8.63 -9.80
C ILE A 197 -28.27 -9.03 -8.46
N PHE A 198 -28.67 -8.03 -7.68
CA PHE A 198 -29.50 -8.19 -6.50
C PHE A 198 -30.96 -8.19 -6.95
N VAL A 199 -31.68 -9.24 -6.58
CA VAL A 199 -33.08 -9.43 -6.93
C VAL A 199 -33.90 -9.31 -5.67
N PHE A 200 -34.96 -8.52 -5.77
CA PHE A 200 -35.96 -8.34 -4.73
C PHE A 200 -37.30 -8.79 -5.28
N LYS A 201 -38.16 -9.32 -4.42
CA LYS A 201 -39.52 -9.72 -4.76
C LYS A 201 -40.48 -9.07 -3.77
N ASP A 202 -41.39 -8.27 -4.31
CA ASP A 202 -42.44 -7.58 -3.55
C ASP A 202 -41.86 -6.73 -2.38
N GLY A 203 -40.68 -6.15 -2.60
CA GLY A 203 -39.95 -5.31 -1.64
C GLY A 203 -38.91 -6.04 -0.80
N GLU A 204 -38.94 -7.37 -0.73
CA GLU A 204 -38.00 -8.15 0.07
C GLU A 204 -36.82 -8.66 -0.75
N PHE A 205 -35.63 -8.73 -0.14
CA PHE A 205 -34.46 -9.29 -0.80
C PHE A 205 -34.63 -10.80 -1.00
N LEU A 206 -34.54 -11.23 -2.26
CA LEU A 206 -34.66 -12.62 -2.64
C LEU A 206 -33.28 -13.28 -2.73
N GLN A 207 -32.45 -12.84 -3.69
CA GLN A 207 -31.16 -13.47 -3.95
C GLN A 207 -30.22 -12.56 -4.75
N LYS A 208 -28.91 -12.83 -4.63
CA LYS A 208 -27.84 -12.28 -5.46
C LYS A 208 -27.40 -13.29 -6.51
N TYR A 209 -27.29 -12.86 -7.77
CA TYR A 209 -26.79 -13.65 -8.89
C TYR A 209 -25.51 -13.04 -9.47
N ASP A 210 -24.56 -13.86 -9.91
CA ASP A 210 -23.25 -13.40 -10.43
C ASP A 210 -23.31 -12.60 -11.75
N GLY A 211 -24.51 -12.45 -12.33
CA GLY A 211 -24.76 -11.57 -13.46
C GLY A 211 -26.18 -11.68 -14.01
N ILE A 212 -26.50 -10.81 -14.98
CA ILE A 212 -27.83 -10.76 -15.62
C ILE A 212 -28.22 -12.12 -16.21
N LEU A 213 -27.29 -12.82 -16.86
CA LEU A 213 -27.59 -14.12 -17.48
C LEU A 213 -27.94 -15.19 -16.44
N ALA A 214 -27.28 -15.16 -15.27
CA ALA A 214 -27.60 -16.08 -14.17
C ALA A 214 -28.99 -15.79 -13.58
N ALA A 215 -29.30 -14.52 -13.35
CA ALA A 215 -30.64 -14.10 -12.89
C ALA A 215 -31.74 -14.43 -13.92
N ALA A 216 -31.48 -14.16 -15.20
CA ALA A 216 -32.39 -14.43 -16.31
C ALA A 216 -32.76 -15.92 -16.37
N LYS A 217 -31.75 -16.79 -16.30
CA LYS A 217 -31.95 -18.25 -16.29
C LYS A 217 -32.73 -18.71 -15.07
N ALA A 218 -32.39 -18.21 -13.89
CA ALA A 218 -33.01 -18.65 -12.64
C ALA A 218 -34.48 -18.24 -12.52
N LEU A 219 -34.82 -17.05 -12.99
CA LEU A 219 -36.17 -16.49 -12.88
C LEU A 219 -37.03 -16.75 -14.13
N ASN A 220 -36.46 -17.35 -15.17
CA ASN A 220 -37.08 -17.50 -16.48
C ASN A 220 -37.57 -16.16 -17.07
N ILE A 221 -36.73 -15.12 -16.97
CA ILE A 221 -36.99 -13.76 -17.48
C ILE A 221 -35.91 -13.43 -18.51
N SER A 222 -36.27 -12.77 -19.61
CA SER A 222 -35.26 -12.38 -20.61
C SER A 222 -34.24 -11.42 -20.00
N HIS A 223 -32.98 -11.56 -20.41
CA HIS A 223 -31.91 -10.68 -19.93
C HIS A 223 -32.12 -9.21 -20.33
N ASP A 224 -32.80 -8.95 -21.46
CA ASP A 224 -33.18 -7.62 -21.91
C ASP A 224 -34.26 -7.00 -21.01
N THR A 225 -35.23 -7.80 -20.57
CA THR A 225 -36.24 -7.37 -19.59
C THR A 225 -35.57 -6.98 -18.28
N ILE A 226 -34.66 -7.81 -17.77
CA ILE A 226 -33.91 -7.49 -16.54
C ILE A 226 -33.11 -6.19 -16.73
N ARG A 227 -32.35 -6.06 -17.82
CA ARG A 227 -31.54 -4.85 -18.09
C ARG A 227 -32.41 -3.59 -18.17
N SER A 228 -33.49 -3.62 -18.95
CA SER A 228 -34.39 -2.47 -19.10
C SER A 228 -35.02 -2.07 -17.78
N ASN A 229 -35.36 -3.01 -16.90
CA ASN A 229 -35.94 -2.68 -15.59
C ASN A 229 -34.91 -2.09 -14.63
N ILE A 230 -33.64 -2.52 -14.69
CA ILE A 230 -32.57 -1.88 -13.92
C ILE A 230 -32.36 -0.44 -14.40
N GLU A 231 -32.28 -0.21 -15.71
CA GLU A 231 -32.04 1.12 -16.29
C GLU A 231 -33.19 2.10 -16.01
N LYS A 232 -34.43 1.62 -16.06
CA LYS A 232 -35.62 2.43 -15.80
C LYS A 232 -35.98 2.51 -14.30
N ASN A 233 -35.30 1.73 -13.46
CA ASN A 233 -35.62 1.56 -12.05
C ASN A 233 -37.10 1.17 -11.81
N THR A 234 -37.59 0.20 -12.59
CA THR A 234 -38.97 -0.30 -12.55
C THR A 234 -39.04 -1.76 -12.09
N THR A 235 -40.24 -2.21 -11.70
CA THR A 235 -40.48 -3.61 -11.35
C THR A 235 -41.06 -4.40 -12.53
N TYR A 236 -40.81 -5.70 -12.53
CA TYR A 236 -41.41 -6.65 -13.47
C TYR A 236 -42.02 -7.82 -12.71
N ASN A 237 -43.35 -7.97 -12.76
CA ASN A 237 -44.08 -9.01 -12.03
C ASN A 237 -43.72 -9.04 -10.52
N GLY A 238 -43.54 -7.87 -9.91
CA GLY A 238 -43.13 -7.72 -8.51
C GLY A 238 -41.63 -7.90 -8.25
N TYR A 239 -40.83 -8.26 -9.26
CA TYR A 239 -39.37 -8.29 -9.14
C TYR A 239 -38.77 -6.91 -9.35
N LEU A 240 -37.85 -6.52 -8.47
CA LEU A 240 -36.94 -5.39 -8.66
C LEU A 240 -35.51 -5.93 -8.83
N PHE A 241 -34.79 -5.36 -9.78
CA PHE A 241 -33.42 -5.74 -10.09
C PHE A 241 -32.49 -4.56 -9.82
N SER A 242 -31.37 -4.80 -9.14
CA SER A 242 -30.42 -3.75 -8.79
C SER A 242 -28.98 -4.23 -8.90
N TYR A 243 -28.07 -3.30 -9.19
CA TYR A 243 -26.62 -3.52 -9.10
C TYR A 243 -26.07 -3.31 -7.68
N HIS A 244 -26.92 -2.83 -6.77
CA HIS A 244 -26.57 -2.50 -5.40
C HIS A 244 -27.49 -3.22 -4.44
N ARG A 245 -26.93 -3.68 -3.32
CA ARG A 245 -27.75 -4.11 -2.18
C ARG A 245 -28.34 -2.86 -1.54
N SER A 246 -29.64 -2.64 -1.72
CA SER A 246 -30.42 -1.72 -0.89
C SER A 246 -30.78 -2.41 0.43
N ASN A 247 -30.94 -1.62 1.50
CA ASN A 247 -31.47 -2.11 2.78
C ASN A 247 -32.91 -2.59 2.61
#